data_AF-A0A533X2D7-F1
#
_entry.id   AF-A0A533X2D7-F1
#
_cell.length_a   1.000
_cell.length_b   1.000
_cell.length_c   1.000
_cell.angle_alpha   90.00
_cell.angle_beta   90.00
_cell.angle_gamma   90.00
#
_symmetry.space_group_name_H-M   'P 1'
#
loop_
_entity.id
_entity.type
_entity.pdbx_description
1 polymer ?
#
loop_
_entity_poly.entity_id
_entity_poly.type
_entity_poly.pdbx_seq_one_letter_code
_entity_poly.pdbx_strand_id
1 'polypeptide(L)'
;MRCILDETSLVENILNLAQVNSDIGELEFMDCKYVSYLQVNEYLSLVVKNKLLEHNRRDRTYKITAKGVAFLKTLKELNRLIDLVD
;
A
#
# COMPACT_ATOMS: atom_id res chain seq x y z
N MET A 1 -5.41 2.62 17.57
CA MET A 1 -5.12 2.66 16.13
C MET A 1 -5.97 3.75 15.49
N ARG A 2 -5.37 4.88 15.11
CA ARG A 2 -6.01 5.86 14.23
C ARG A 2 -5.86 5.32 12.81
N CYS A 3 -6.95 4.94 12.16
CA CYS A 3 -6.94 4.79 10.70
C CYS A 3 -6.81 6.21 10.14
N ILE A 4 -5.71 6.51 9.45
CA ILE A 4 -5.38 7.87 8.98
C ILE A 4 -6.10 8.15 7.65
N LEU A 5 -6.39 9.44 7.42
CA LEU A 5 -7.31 10.03 6.46
C LEU A 5 -6.64 10.55 5.17
N ASP A 6 -5.35 10.30 4.91
CA ASP A 6 -4.65 10.81 3.72
C ASP A 6 -4.18 9.71 2.74
N GLU A 7 -4.03 10.13 1.48
CA GLU A 7 -3.68 9.29 0.33
C GLU A 7 -2.33 8.58 0.50
N THR A 8 -1.37 9.28 1.13
CA THR A 8 -0.02 8.77 1.41
C THR A 8 -0.07 7.59 2.38
N SER A 9 -0.90 7.68 3.42
CA SER A 9 -1.12 6.63 4.42
C SER A 9 -1.73 5.37 3.82
N LEU A 10 -2.61 5.51 2.82
CA LEU A 10 -3.20 4.37 2.12
C LEU A 10 -2.16 3.63 1.27
N VAL A 11 -1.31 4.35 0.53
CA VAL A 11 -0.21 3.74 -0.25
C VAL A 11 0.78 3.04 0.68
N GLU A 12 1.16 3.67 1.79
CA GLU A 12 2.04 3.05 2.79
C GLU A 12 1.43 1.77 3.35
N ASN A 13 0.14 1.79 3.71
CA ASN A 13 -0.57 0.63 4.23
C ASN A 13 -0.63 -0.53 3.21
N ILE A 14 -0.97 -0.23 1.95
CA ILE A 14 -0.99 -1.23 0.86
C ILE A 14 0.39 -1.88 0.71
N LEU A 15 1.46 -1.08 0.65
CA LEU A 15 2.81 -1.63 0.47
C LEU A 15 3.31 -2.38 1.72
N ASN A 16 2.96 -1.94 2.92
CA ASN A 16 3.27 -2.65 4.16
C ASN A 16 2.61 -4.04 4.18
N LEU A 17 1.31 -4.11 3.90
CA LEU A 17 0.56 -5.36 3.89
C LEU A 17 1.11 -6.34 2.83
N ALA A 18 1.45 -5.85 1.64
CA ALA A 18 2.07 -6.67 0.59
C ALA A 18 3.55 -7.03 0.86
N GLN A 19 4.23 -6.35 1.78
CA GLN A 19 5.59 -6.72 2.22
C GLN A 19 5.57 -7.83 3.26
N VAL A 20 4.58 -7.82 4.15
CA VAL A 20 4.41 -8.86 5.18
C VAL A 20 3.83 -10.14 4.59
N ASN A 21 2.94 -10.03 3.61
CA ASN A 21 2.26 -11.16 2.97
C ASN A 21 2.83 -11.39 1.57
N SER A 22 3.30 -12.61 1.31
CA SER A 22 3.92 -12.97 0.01
C SER A 22 2.93 -12.92 -1.16
N ASP A 23 1.64 -13.13 -0.90
CA ASP A 23 0.53 -13.07 -1.86
C ASP A 23 -0.73 -12.63 -1.09
N ILE A 24 -1.16 -11.37 -1.29
CA ILE A 24 -2.29 -10.78 -0.56
C ILE A 24 -3.47 -10.49 -1.49
N GLY A 25 -4.68 -10.84 -1.08
CA GLY A 25 -5.92 -10.60 -1.80
C GLY A 25 -6.46 -9.18 -1.65
N GLU A 26 -7.31 -8.77 -2.59
CA GLU A 26 -7.88 -7.41 -2.65
C GLU A 26 -8.65 -7.00 -1.38
N LEU A 27 -9.40 -7.94 -0.79
CA LEU A 27 -10.20 -7.69 0.42
C LEU A 27 -9.35 -7.51 1.68
N GLU A 28 -8.14 -8.07 1.71
CA GLU A 28 -7.24 -7.96 2.87
C GLU A 28 -6.67 -6.54 3.01
N PHE A 29 -6.65 -5.76 1.93
CA PHE A 29 -6.32 -4.33 1.98
C PHE A 29 -7.44 -3.47 2.60
N MET A 30 -8.64 -4.02 2.79
CA MET A 30 -9.81 -3.31 3.31
C MET A 30 -10.06 -3.51 4.81
N ASP A 31 -9.17 -4.20 5.52
CA ASP A 31 -9.33 -4.49 6.95
C ASP A 31 -9.41 -3.21 7.82
N CYS A 32 -9.08 -2.04 7.26
CA CYS A 32 -9.34 -0.73 7.87
C CYS A 32 -10.78 -0.24 7.63
N LYS A 33 -11.55 -0.07 8.71
CA LYS A 33 -12.98 0.35 8.78
C LYS A 33 -13.37 1.69 8.10
N TYR A 34 -12.45 2.40 7.45
CA TYR A 34 -12.69 3.75 6.91
C TYR A 34 -12.29 3.95 5.45
N VAL A 35 -11.78 2.92 4.75
CA VAL A 35 -11.42 3.02 3.33
C VAL A 35 -12.45 2.29 2.49
N SER A 36 -13.00 2.97 1.47
CA SER A 36 -13.96 2.34 0.56
C SER A 36 -13.29 1.35 -0.39
N TYR A 37 -14.06 0.35 -0.84
CA TYR A 37 -13.61 -0.60 -1.86
C TYR A 37 -13.11 0.10 -3.14
N LEU A 38 -13.77 1.20 -3.51
CA LEU A 38 -13.41 2.02 -4.67
C LEU A 38 -12.02 2.66 -4.49
N GLN A 39 -11.76 3.30 -3.35
CA GLN A 39 -10.46 3.92 -3.07
C GLN A 39 -9.34 2.89 -3.09
N VAL A 40 -9.50 1.75 -2.40
CA VAL A 40 -8.47 0.71 -2.42
C VAL A 40 -8.16 0.27 -3.86
N ASN A 41 -9.16 0.12 -4.71
CA ASN A 41 -8.95 -0.27 -6.12
C ASN A 41 -8.27 0.79 -6.98
N GLU A 42 -8.59 2.07 -6.79
CA GLU A 42 -7.91 3.17 -7.46
C GLU A 42 -6.42 3.18 -7.10
N TYR A 43 -6.11 3.01 -5.82
CA TYR A 43 -4.74 2.98 -5.33
C TYR A 43 -4.00 1.70 -5.71
N LEU A 44 -4.64 0.53 -5.68
CA LEU A 44 -4.07 -0.72 -6.20
C LEU A 44 -3.72 -0.59 -7.68
N SER A 45 -4.60 0.01 -8.48
CA SER A 45 -4.36 0.29 -9.89
C SER A 45 -3.15 1.21 -10.08
N LEU A 46 -3.01 2.25 -9.24
CA LEU A 46 -1.88 3.18 -9.28
C LEU A 46 -0.55 2.50 -8.94
N VAL A 47 -0.50 1.73 -7.85
CA VAL A 47 0.75 1.06 -7.42
C VAL A 47 1.17 -0.05 -8.37
N VAL A 48 0.22 -0.77 -8.99
CA VAL A 48 0.50 -1.76 -10.05
C VAL A 48 0.99 -1.07 -11.32
N LYS A 49 0.33 0.01 -11.76
CA LYS A 49 0.76 0.81 -12.92
C LYS A 49 2.20 1.32 -12.75
N ASN A 50 2.58 1.67 -11.52
CA ASN A 50 3.91 2.15 -11.17
C ASN A 50 4.93 1.03 -10.85
N LYS A 51 4.53 -0.24 -10.98
CA LYS A 51 5.36 -1.43 -10.73
C LYS A 51 5.87 -1.52 -9.29
N LEU A 52 5.11 -1.00 -8.33
CA LEU A 52 5.40 -1.17 -6.90
C LEU A 52 4.82 -2.50 -6.40
N LEU A 53 3.70 -2.92 -6.98
CA LEU A 53 3.13 -4.26 -6.84
C LEU A 53 3.05 -4.96 -8.20
N GLU A 54 3.16 -6.27 -8.18
CA GLU A 54 2.74 -7.18 -9.25
C GLU A 54 1.36 -7.74 -8.92
N HIS A 55 0.48 -7.83 -9.91
CA HIS A 55 -0.86 -8.41 -9.76
C HIS A 55 -0.95 -9.74 -10.50
N ASN A 56 -1.11 -10.83 -9.75
CA ASN A 56 -1.43 -12.14 -10.29
C ASN A 56 -2.95 -12.20 -10.55
N ARG A 57 -3.34 -12.01 -11.82
CA ARG A 57 -4.76 -12.01 -12.22
C ARG A 57 -5.45 -13.37 -12.06
N ARG A 58 -4.70 -14.46 -12.09
CA ARG A 58 -5.26 -15.82 -11.95
C ARG A 58 -5.77 -16.04 -10.53
N ASP A 59 -4.94 -15.68 -9.57
CA ASP A 59 -5.20 -15.93 -8.15
C ASP A 59 -5.80 -14.70 -7.44
N ARG A 60 -5.90 -13.56 -8.15
CA ARG A 60 -6.35 -12.26 -7.64
C ARG A 60 -5.54 -11.79 -6.43
N THR A 61 -4.24 -12.08 -6.46
CA THR A 61 -3.30 -11.72 -5.40
C THR A 61 -2.29 -10.69 -5.89
N TYR A 62 -1.75 -9.93 -4.94
CA TYR A 62 -0.74 -8.92 -5.16
C TYR A 62 0.54 -9.29 -4.43
N LYS A 63 1.68 -8.94 -5.03
CA LYS A 63 3.01 -9.16 -4.47
C LYS A 63 3.85 -7.91 -4.59
N ILE A 64 4.57 -7.55 -3.53
CA ILE A 64 5.47 -6.39 -3.59
C ILE A 64 6.68 -6.67 -4.48
N THR A 65 7.05 -5.68 -5.29
CA THR A 65 8.27 -5.74 -6.12
C THR A 65 9.47 -5.20 -5.34
N ALA A 66 10.69 -5.45 -5.83
CA ALA A 66 11.90 -4.80 -5.29
C ALA A 66 11.81 -3.26 -5.32
N LYS A 67 11.17 -2.70 -6.37
CA LYS A 67 10.91 -1.25 -6.47
C LYS A 67 9.91 -0.80 -5.39
N GLY A 68 8.86 -1.58 -5.14
CA GLY A 68 7.90 -1.31 -4.06
C GLY A 68 8.56 -1.30 -2.68
N VAL A 69 9.44 -2.26 -2.41
CA VAL A 69 10.22 -2.32 -1.15
C VAL A 69 11.09 -1.07 -0.98
N ALA A 70 11.84 -0.68 -2.02
CA ALA A 70 12.69 0.51 -1.97
C ALA A 70 11.86 1.79 -1.77
N PHE A 71 10.75 1.93 -2.51
CA PHE A 71 9.84 3.06 -2.38
C PHE A 71 9.25 3.17 -0.97
N LEU A 72 8.76 2.06 -0.40
CA LEU A 72 8.21 2.01 0.95
C LEU A 72 9.24 2.45 2.00
N LYS A 73 10.50 2.04 1.85
CA LYS A 73 11.59 2.46 2.73
C LYS A 73 11.79 3.98 2.67
N THR A 74 11.90 4.54 1.46
CA THR A 74 12.04 6.00 1.27
C THR A 74 10.83 6.75 1.81
N LEU A 75 9.61 6.24 1.60
CA LEU A 75 8.38 6.85 2.10
C LEU A 75 8.39 6.94 3.63
N LYS A 76 8.77 5.87 4.32
CA LYS A 76 8.92 5.86 5.79
C LYS A 76 9.98 6.82 6.29
N GLU A 77 11.11 6.92 5.59
CA GLU A 77 12.17 7.88 5.90
C GLU A 77 11.67 9.32 5.74
N LEU A 78 10.92 9.62 4.67
CA LEU A 78 10.32 10.94 4.44
C LEU A 78 9.27 11.29 5.49
N ASN A 79 8.34 10.38 5.80
CA ASN A 79 7.32 10.59 6.83
C ASN A 79 7.99 10.88 8.19
N ARG A 80 9.03 10.13 8.54
CA ARG A 80 9.82 10.39 9.76
C ARG A 80 10.47 11.77 9.75
N LEU A 81 10.93 12.27 8.61
CA LEU A 81 11.52 13.61 8.52
C LEU A 81 10.46 14.71 8.64
N ILE A 82 9.29 14.52 8.03
CA ILE A 82 8.16 15.47 8.10
C ILE A 82 7.64 15.56 9.54
N ASP A 83 7.48 14.42 10.21
CA ASP A 83 7.06 14.34 11.61
C ASP A 83 8.04 15.02 12.61
N LEU A 84 9.28 15.32 12.19
CA LEU A 84 10.23 16.09 13.01
C LEU A 84 10.00 17.61 12.93
N VAL A 85 9.19 18.08 11.98
CA VAL A 85 8.97 19.51 11.69
C VAL A 85 7.61 20.02 12.17
N ASP A 86 6.70 19.11 12.55
CA ASP A 86 5.39 19.39 13.18
C ASP A 86 5.45 19.23 14.72
#